data_AF-A0A497AVV1-F1
#
_entry.id   AF-A0A497AVV1-F1
#
_cell.length_a   1.000
_cell.length_b   1.000
_cell.length_c   1.000
_cell.angle_alpha   90.00
_cell.angle_beta   90.00
_cell.angle_gamma   90.00
#
_symmetry.space_group_name_H-M   'P 1'
#
loop_
_entity.id
_entity.type
_entity.pdbx_description
1 polymer ?
#
loop_
_entity_poly.entity_id
_entity_poly.type
_entity_poly.pdbx_seq_one_letter_code
_entity_poly.pdbx_strand_id
1 'polypeptide(L)' 'MVEKLTLKRHPLNPILIPNPQQEWESGAVFNCGAVKGKDGRVYLLYRAIPKGYTRKPDGQGYNNYISSIGCA' A
#
# COMPACT_ATOMS: atom_id res chain seq x y z
N MET A 1 -14.49 -27.80 19.51
CA MET A 1 -13.39 -26.86 19.75
C MET A 1 -12.82 -26.47 18.38
N VAL A 2 -12.73 -25.19 18.05
CA VAL A 2 -12.14 -24.75 16.77
C VAL A 2 -10.67 -24.42 17.04
N GLU A 3 -9.76 -25.05 16.30
CA GLU A 3 -8.34 -24.70 16.37
C GLU A 3 -8.11 -23.25 15.94
N LYS A 4 -7.28 -22.54 16.71
CA LYS A 4 -6.93 -21.15 16.41
C LYS A 4 -5.97 -21.09 15.23
N LEU A 5 -6.46 -20.66 14.07
CA LEU A 5 -5.60 -20.35 12.92
C LEU A 5 -4.61 -19.23 13.28
N THR A 6 -3.31 -19.54 13.18
CA THR A 6 -2.23 -18.57 13.41
C THR A 6 -1.55 -18.26 12.09
N LEU A 7 -1.70 -17.02 11.61
CA LEU A 7 -1.03 -16.54 10.41
C LEU A 7 0.41 -16.12 10.75
N LYS A 8 1.38 -16.58 9.95
CA LYS A 8 2.78 -16.18 10.07
C LYS A 8 3.08 -15.04 9.10
N ARG A 9 3.69 -13.97 9.59
CA ARG A 9 4.16 -12.87 8.73
C ARG A 9 5.36 -13.34 7.92
N HIS A 10 5.44 -12.89 6.67
CA HIS A 10 6.60 -13.16 5.82
C HIS A 10 7.83 -12.40 6.35
N PRO A 11 9.03 -13.03 6.41
CA PRO A 11 10.24 -12.38 6.96
C PRO A 11 10.74 -11.20 6.12
N LEU A 12 10.41 -11.15 4.83
CA LEU A 12 10.77 -10.04 3.93
C LEU A 12 9.75 -8.89 3.92
N ASN A 13 8.81 -8.84 4.85
CA ASN A 13 7.92 -7.67 4.96
C ASN A 13 8.71 -6.42 5.40
N PRO A 14 8.41 -5.22 4.84
CA PRO A 14 7.43 -4.96 3.78
C PRO A 14 7.95 -5.35 2.39
N ILE A 15 7.10 -5.97 1.57
CA ILE A 15 7.43 -6.39 0.20
C ILE A 15 7.30 -5.27 -0.84
N LEU A 16 6.72 -4.13 -0.46
CA LEU A 16 6.60 -2.92 -1.27
C LEU A 16 6.83 -1.72 -0.34
N ILE A 17 7.67 -0.77 -0.76
CA ILE A 17 8.00 0.44 -0.01
C ILE A 17 7.76 1.68 -0.87
N PRO A 18 7.43 2.83 -0.26
CA PRO A 18 7.32 4.10 -0.98
C PRO A 18 8.61 4.45 -1.72
N ASN A 19 8.48 5.04 -2.91
CA ASN A 19 9.61 5.56 -3.66
C ASN A 19 9.73 7.08 -3.46
N PRO A 20 10.74 7.57 -2.72
CA PRO A 20 10.86 9.00 -2.45
C PRO A 20 11.21 9.83 -3.70
N GLN A 21 11.65 9.21 -4.80
CA GLN A 21 11.91 9.89 -6.07
C GLN A 21 10.65 10.11 -6.91
N GLN A 22 9.51 9.52 -6.54
CA GLN A 22 8.24 9.62 -7.25
C GLN A 22 7.21 10.29 -6.35
N GLU A 23 6.91 11.56 -6.61
CA GLU A 23 6.12 12.40 -5.68
C GLU A 23 4.79 11.76 -5.30
N TRP A 24 4.06 11.18 -6.26
CA TRP A 24 2.74 10.60 -6.07
C TRP A 24 2.71 9.35 -5.16
N GLU A 25 3.85 8.66 -4.99
CA GLU A 25 3.99 7.48 -4.12
C GLU A 25 4.99 7.67 -2.97
N SER A 26 5.54 8.88 -2.85
CA SER A 26 6.63 9.19 -1.91
C SER A 26 6.24 9.11 -0.42
N GLY A 27 4.96 9.12 -0.09
CA GLY A 27 4.47 9.14 1.28
C GLY A 27 4.19 7.73 1.81
N ALA A 28 3.27 7.01 1.17
CA ALA A 28 2.93 5.65 1.54
C ALA A 28 2.41 4.85 0.34
N VAL A 29 2.62 3.53 0.37
CA VAL A 29 2.05 2.55 -0.56
C VAL A 29 1.40 1.42 0.25
N PHE A 30 0.16 1.07 -0.07
CA PHE A 30 -0.66 0.18 0.78
C PHE A 30 -1.90 -0.36 0.06
N ASN A 31 -2.63 -1.26 0.74
CA ASN A 31 -3.92 -1.82 0.29
C ASN A 31 -3.91 -2.39 -1.14
N CYS A 32 -2.90 -3.23 -1.44
CA CYS A 32 -2.75 -3.81 -2.76
C CYS A 32 -3.85 -4.84 -3.07
N GLY A 33 -4.39 -4.79 -4.29
CA GLY A 33 -4.94 -5.97 -4.95
C GLY A 33 -3.81 -6.80 -5.53
N ALA A 34 -3.88 -8.13 -5.45
CA ALA A 34 -2.86 -9.03 -5.99
C ALA A 34 -3.49 -10.02 -6.98
N VAL A 35 -2.84 -10.22 -8.13
CA VAL A 35 -3.27 -11.21 -9.14
C VAL A 35 -2.07 -11.93 -9.73
N LYS A 36 -2.22 -13.22 -10.02
CA LYS A 36 -1.22 -13.98 -10.77
C LYS A 36 -1.50 -13.84 -12.28
N GLY A 37 -0.55 -13.28 -13.02
CA GLY A 37 -0.63 -13.15 -14.47
C GLY A 37 -0.45 -14.48 -15.20
N LYS A 38 -0.79 -14.48 -16.49
CA LYS A 38 -0.59 -15.65 -17.37
C LYS A 38 0.88 -16.02 -17.56
N ASP A 39 1.78 -15.07 -17.35
CA ASP A 39 3.23 -15.26 -17.36
C ASP A 39 3.78 -15.84 -16.04
N GLY A 40 2.91 -16.10 -15.07
CA GLY A 40 3.26 -16.68 -13.78
C GLY A 40 3.71 -15.67 -12.72
N ARG A 41 3.84 -14.38 -13.06
CA ARG A 41 4.22 -13.32 -12.11
C ARG A 41 3.03 -12.91 -11.25
N VAL A 42 3.31 -12.39 -10.06
CA VAL A 42 2.31 -11.73 -9.21
C VAL A 42 2.40 -10.23 -9.47
N TYR A 43 1.27 -9.63 -9.81
CA TYR A 43 1.14 -8.20 -10.00
C TYR A 43 0.39 -7.60 -8.80
N LEU A 44 0.88 -6.47 -8.32
CA LEU A 44 0.27 -5.71 -7.24
C LEU A 44 -0.30 -4.40 -7.79
N LEU A 45 -1.62 -4.26 -7.70
CA LEU A 45 -2.28 -2.96 -7.90
C LEU A 45 -2.38 -2.27 -6.56
N TYR A 46 -1.50 -1.30 -6.29
CA TYR A 46 -1.38 -0.67 -4.97
C TYR A 46 -1.93 0.75 -4.95
N ARG A 47 -2.43 1.16 -3.77
CA ARG A 47 -2.76 2.56 -3.51
C ARG A 47 -1.50 3.28 -3.06
N ALA A 48 -1.32 4.51 -3.52
CA ALA A 48 -0.21 5.36 -3.13
C ALA A 48 -0.69 6.77 -2.77
N ILE A 49 0.07 7.44 -1.90
CA ILE A 49 -0.16 8.83 -1.52
C ILE A 49 1.17 9.59 -1.45
N PRO A 50 1.16 10.90 -1.76
CA PRO A 50 2.36 11.72 -1.67
C PRO A 50 2.77 11.97 -0.23
N LYS A 51 4.05 12.28 -0.02
CA LYS A 51 4.55 12.74 1.27
C LYS A 51 3.88 14.06 1.67
N GLY A 52 3.69 14.28 2.97
CA GLY A 52 3.18 15.55 3.50
C GLY A 52 1.66 15.66 3.59
N TYR A 53 0.93 14.56 3.36
CA TYR A 53 -0.48 14.51 3.73
C TYR A 53 -0.63 14.66 5.26
N THR A 54 -1.61 15.43 5.71
CA THR A 54 -1.86 15.68 7.13
C THR A 54 -3.33 15.49 7.44
N ARG A 55 -3.65 14.94 8.63
CA ARG A 55 -5.05 14.84 9.06
C ARG A 55 -5.60 16.24 9.32
N LYS A 56 -6.81 16.53 8.83
CA LYS A 56 -7.46 17.81 9.10
C LYS A 56 -7.76 17.96 10.60
N PRO A 57 -7.70 19.19 11.17
CA PRO A 57 -7.94 19.40 12.61
C PRO A 57 -9.33 18.96 13.09
N ASP A 58 -10.33 19.07 12.23
CA ASP A 58 -11.72 18.61 12.47
C ASP A 58 -11.87 17.08 12.43
N GLY A 59 -10.81 16.35 12.08
CA GLY A 59 -10.80 14.91 11.94
C GLY A 59 -11.49 14.36 10.70
N GLN A 60 -12.05 15.22 9.83
CA GLN A 60 -12.80 14.86 8.63
C GLN A 60 -11.90 14.80 7.40
N GLY A 61 -11.02 13.79 7.38
CA GLY A 61 -10.14 13.50 6.25
C GLY A 61 -8.76 14.14 6.37
N TYR A 62 -8.16 14.43 5.21
CA TYR A 62 -6.75 14.80 5.09
C TYR A 62 -6.53 15.95 4.11
N ASN A 63 -5.51 16.76 4.36
CA ASN A 63 -4.95 17.72 3.40
C ASN A 63 -3.85 17.03 2.58
N ASN A 64 -3.68 17.41 1.32
CA ASN A 64 -2.68 16.86 0.38
C ASN A 64 -2.74 15.33 0.24
N TYR A 65 -3.95 14.75 0.35
CA TYR A 65 -4.17 13.32 0.19
C TYR A 65 -4.73 13.04 -1.20
N ILE A 66 -3.84 12.86 -2.16
CA ILE A 66 -4.19 12.36 -3.50
C ILE A 66 -3.91 10.87 -3.50
N SER A 67 -4.98 10.06 -3.54
CA SER A 67 -4.85 8.60 -3.62
C SER A 67 -4.70 8.20 -5.09
N SER A 68 -3.49 7.79 -5.44
CA SER A 68 -3.14 7.29 -6.78
C SER A 68 -3.11 5.77 -6.80
N ILE A 69 -3.14 5.19 -8.00
CA ILE A 69 -3.00 3.75 -8.23
C ILE A 69 -1.72 3.48 -9.01
N GLY A 70 -0.90 2.57 -8.50
CA GLY A 70 0.31 2.07 -9.16
C GLY A 70 0.24 0.56 -9.44
N CYS A 71 1.14 0.07 -10.28
CA CYS A 71 1.32 -1.35 -10.58
C CYS A 71 2.78 -1.75 -10.35
N ALA A 72 3.01 -2.83 -9.61
CA ALA A 72 4.32 -3.44 -9.37
C ALA A 72 4.31 -4.93 -9.71
#